data_AF-A0A534NHK2-F1
#
_entry.id   AF-A0A534NHK2-F1
#
_cell.length_a   1.000
_cell.length_b   1.000
_cell.length_c   1.000
_cell.angle_alpha   90.00
_cell.angle_beta   90.00
_cell.angle_gamma   90.00
#
_symmetry.space_group_name_H-M   'P 1'
#
loop_
_entity.id
_entity.type
_entity.pdbx_description
1 polymer ?
#
loop_
_entity_poly.entity_id
_entity_poly.type
_entity_poly.pdbx_seq_one_letter_code
_entity_poly.pdbx_strand_id
1 'polypeptide(L)' 'MTRRVVMSKPVLEAAPEYTKQEARLRFEEIAEGLEGIPTESAFWASVRVSRLCMIIHGWSFFYTLDAETLRVTEVRK' A
#
# COMPACT_ATOMS: atom_id res chain seq x y z
N MET A 1 -4.24 -15.74 5.07
CA MET A 1 -3.64 -15.43 3.74
C MET A 1 -3.16 -14.01 3.82
N THR A 2 -1.85 -13.80 3.65
CA THR A 2 -1.22 -12.48 3.63
C THR A 2 -1.69 -11.70 2.41
N ARG A 3 -2.07 -10.43 2.60
CA ARG A 3 -2.53 -9.58 1.48
C ARG A 3 -1.41 -9.34 0.49
N ARG A 4 -1.75 -9.32 -0.79
CA ARG A 4 -0.78 -9.11 -1.86
C ARG A 4 -0.46 -7.62 -1.98
N VAL A 5 0.82 -7.26 -1.83
CA VAL A 5 1.31 -5.91 -2.14
C VAL A 5 1.61 -5.83 -3.63
N VAL A 6 1.03 -4.84 -4.31
CA VAL A 6 1.22 -4.58 -5.75
C VAL A 6 1.64 -3.12 -5.94
N MET A 7 2.91 -2.92 -6.32
CA MET A 7 3.40 -1.62 -6.76
C MET A 7 3.25 -1.50 -8.28
N SER A 8 2.55 -0.48 -8.75
CA SER A 8 2.36 -0.26 -10.18
C SER A 8 3.67 0.12 -10.87
N LYS A 9 3.78 -0.18 -12.17
CA LYS A 9 4.97 0.12 -12.97
C LYS A 9 5.43 1.60 -12.89
N PRO A 10 4.54 2.60 -12.96
CA PRO A 10 4.95 4.01 -12.81
C PRO A 10 5.61 4.31 -11.46
N VAL A 11 5.13 3.66 -10.39
CA VAL A 11 5.73 3.79 -9.05
C VAL A 11 7.13 3.20 -9.03
N LEU A 12 7.33 2.07 -9.71
CA LEU A 12 8.62 1.40 -9.80
C LEU A 12 9.66 2.18 -10.62
N GLU A 13 9.21 3.06 -11.53
CA GLU A 13 10.10 3.83 -12.42
C GLU A 13 10.46 5.22 -11.87
N ALA A 14 9.62 5.81 -11.01
CA ALA A 14 9.77 7.21 -10.61
C ALA A 14 10.67 7.46 -9.38
N ALA A 15 10.57 6.62 -8.34
CA ALA A 15 11.31 6.82 -7.09
C ALA A 15 12.67 6.11 -7.10
N PRO A 16 13.68 6.61 -6.36
CA PRO A 16 14.97 5.93 -6.18
C PRO A 16 14.79 4.50 -5.64
N GLU A 17 15.70 3.60 -6.02
CA GLU A 17 15.62 2.18 -5.66
C GLU A 17 15.53 1.96 -4.14
N TYR A 18 16.35 2.65 -3.36
CA TYR A 18 16.32 2.54 -1.90
C TYR A 18 14.95 2.96 -1.32
N THR A 19 14.34 4.02 -1.85
CA THR A 19 13.03 4.51 -1.42
C THR A 19 11.93 3.50 -1.75
N LYS A 20 11.98 2.87 -2.94
CA LYS A 20 11.02 1.84 -3.34
C LYS A 20 11.13 0.57 -2.50
N GLN A 21 12.34 0.15 -2.17
CA GLN A 21 12.58 -1.03 -1.33
C GLN A 21 12.04 -0.81 0.08
N GLU A 22 12.31 0.35 0.67
CA GLU A 22 11.74 0.70 1.96
C GLU A 22 10.21 0.78 1.89
N ALA A 23 9.65 1.42 0.85
CA ALA A 23 8.21 1.47 0.64
C ALA A 23 7.58 0.08 0.57
N ARG A 24 8.20 -0.82 -0.19
CA ARG A 24 7.73 -2.20 -0.30
C ARG A 24 7.69 -2.89 1.06
N LEU A 25 8.77 -2.81 1.83
CA LEU A 25 8.84 -3.41 3.17
C LEU A 25 7.73 -2.86 4.07
N ARG A 26 7.51 -1.53 4.09
CA ARG A 26 6.44 -0.92 4.89
C ARG A 26 5.04 -1.34 4.45
N PHE A 27 4.80 -1.49 3.15
CA PHE A 27 3.51 -2.00 2.66
C PHE A 27 3.30 -3.48 2.97
N GLU A 28 4.36 -4.28 2.98
CA GLU A 28 4.31 -5.69 3.41
C GLU A 28 4.01 -5.78 4.92
N GLU A 29 4.62 -4.95 5.76
CA GLU A 29 4.29 -4.84 7.20
C GLU A 29 2.81 -4.47 7.43
N ILE A 30 2.26 -3.53 6.64
CA ILE A 30 0.82 -3.20 6.70
C ILE A 30 -0.03 -4.40 6.28
N ALA A 31 0.32 -5.07 5.18
CA ALA A 31 -0.43 -6.21 4.67
C ALA A 31 -0.51 -7.35 5.70
N GLU A 32 0.58 -7.58 6.44
CA GLU A 32 0.67 -8.51 7.56
C GLU A 32 -0.17 -8.04 8.75
N GLY A 33 -0.04 -6.78 9.18
CA GLY A 33 -0.79 -6.24 10.32
C GLY A 33 -2.31 -6.22 10.15
N LEU A 34 -2.79 -6.33 8.91
CA LEU A 34 -4.21 -6.43 8.59
C LEU A 34 -4.74 -7.87 8.58
N GLU A 35 -3.87 -8.87 8.74
CA GLU A 35 -4.28 -10.27 8.81
C GLU A 35 -5.28 -10.51 9.95
N GLY A 36 -6.20 -11.44 9.75
CA GLY A 36 -7.23 -11.78 10.72
C GLY A 36 -8.43 -10.82 10.76
N ILE A 37 -8.38 -9.66 10.10
CA ILE A 37 -9.57 -8.81 9.95
C ILE A 37 -10.59 -9.50 9.00
N PRO A 38 -11.82 -9.81 9.46
CA PRO A 38 -12.86 -10.45 8.65
C PRO A 38 -13.21 -9.59 7.42
N THR A 39 -13.49 -10.22 6.28
CA THR A 39 -13.71 -9.52 5.00
C THR A 39 -14.99 -8.70 4.98
N GLU A 40 -15.97 -9.09 5.80
CA GLU A 40 -17.26 -8.43 6.03
C GLU A 40 -17.19 -7.31 7.09
N SER A 41 -16.03 -7.07 7.71
CA SER A 41 -15.89 -6.03 8.73
C SER A 41 -16.07 -4.63 8.16
N ALA A 42 -16.62 -3.72 8.99
CA ALA A 42 -16.82 -2.31 8.63
C ALA A 42 -15.51 -1.59 8.25
N PHE A 43 -14.36 -2.11 8.70
CA PHE A 43 -13.04 -1.63 8.30
C PHE A 43 -12.87 -1.63 6.78
N TRP A 44 -13.22 -2.73 6.09
CA TRP A 44 -13.06 -2.86 4.64
C TRP A 44 -13.97 -1.91 3.86
N ALA A 45 -15.18 -1.65 4.38
CA ALA A 45 -16.07 -0.66 3.80
C ALA A 45 -15.48 0.76 3.93
N SER A 46 -14.86 1.08 5.07
CA SER A 46 -14.22 2.38 5.32
C SER A 46 -12.99 2.62 4.45
N VAL A 47 -12.10 1.64 4.33
CA VAL A 47 -10.82 1.81 3.61
C VAL A 47 -10.98 1.76 2.09
N ARG A 48 -11.99 1.08 1.55
CA ARG A 48 -12.22 0.94 0.10
C ARG A 48 -12.43 2.28 -0.61
N VAL A 49 -13.00 3.27 0.08
CA VAL A 49 -13.25 4.62 -0.47
C VAL A 49 -12.10 5.59 -0.21
N SER A 50 -11.06 5.15 0.51
CA SER A 50 -9.97 6.01 0.95
C SER A 50 -8.78 5.91 0.00
N ARG A 51 -8.25 7.08 -0.41
CA ARG A 51 -6.94 7.18 -1.05
C ARG A 51 -5.90 7.43 0.04
N LEU A 52 -5.23 6.35 0.45
CA LEU A 52 -4.25 6.37 1.53
C LEU A 52 -2.88 6.84 1.01
N CYS A 53 -2.04 7.37 1.90
CA CYS A 53 -0.73 7.91 1.56
C CYS A 53 0.30 7.51 2.61
N MET A 54 1.49 7.10 2.16
CA MET A 54 2.66 6.89 3.00
C MET A 54 3.82 7.75 2.49
N ILE A 55 4.51 8.45 3.39
CA ILE A 55 5.64 9.31 3.04
C ILE A 55 6.94 8.62 3.43
N ILE A 56 7.86 8.45 2.48
CA ILE A 56 9.18 7.83 2.68
C ILE A 56 10.23 8.68 1.99
N HIS A 57 11.20 9.19 2.76
CA HIS A 57 12.28 10.06 2.27
C HIS A 57 11.79 11.23 1.40
N GLY A 58 10.66 11.83 1.80
CA GLY A 58 10.02 12.92 1.07
C GLY A 58 9.15 12.50 -0.12
N TRP A 59 9.05 11.21 -0.44
CA TRP A 59 8.16 10.71 -1.50
C TRP A 59 6.83 10.25 -0.93
N SER A 60 5.74 10.74 -1.51
CA SER A 60 4.36 10.34 -1.21
C SER A 60 3.93 9.17 -2.09
N PHE A 61 3.73 8.00 -1.49
CA PHE A 61 3.19 6.81 -2.14
C PHE A 61 1.70 6.68 -1.83
N PHE A 62 0.87 6.81 -2.86
CA PHE A 62 -0.58 6.68 -2.72
C PHE A 62 -1.02 5.26 -3.03
N TYR A 63 -1.89 4.73 -2.17
CA TYR A 63 -2.34 3.35 -2.26
C TYR A 63 -3.81 3.20 -1.89
N THR A 64 -4.39 2.14 -2.43
CA THR A 64 -5.72 1.64 -2.08
C THR A 64 -5.59 0.28 -1.42
N LEU A 65 -6.57 -0.04 -0.59
CA LEU A 65 -6.60 -1.28 0.18
C LEU A 65 -7.96 -1.95 0.00
N ASP A 66 -7.93 -3.24 -0.29
CA ASP A 66 -9.10 -4.12 -0.21
C ASP A 66 -8.76 -5.38 0.61
N ALA A 67 -9.74 -6.28 0.75
CA ALA A 67 -9.60 -7.46 1.59
C ALA A 67 -8.46 -8.40 1.14
N GLU A 68 -7.99 -8.30 -0.10
CA GLU A 68 -7.00 -9.19 -0.70
C GLU A 68 -5.70 -8.48 -1.08
N THR A 69 -5.79 -7.20 -1.47
CA THR A 69 -4.70 -6.47 -2.13
C THR A 69 -4.46 -5.10 -1.50
N LEU A 70 -3.17 -4.78 -1.32
CA LEU A 70 -2.68 -3.42 -1.14
C LEU A 70 -2.05 -2.97 -2.45
N ARG A 71 -2.63 -1.97 -3.12
CA ARG A 71 -2.18 -1.51 -4.43
C ARG A 71 -1.65 -0.08 -4.36
N VAL A 72 -0.39 0.10 -4.70
CA VAL A 72 0.25 1.41 -4.82
C VAL A 72 0.10 1.90 -6.26
N THR A 73 -0.70 2.95 -6.44
CA THR A 73 -1.14 3.41 -7.76
C THR A 73 -0.39 4.64 -8.24
N GLU A 74 0.19 5.41 -7.33
CA GLU A 74 0.81 6.70 -7.67
C GLU A 74 1.93 7.04 -6.69
N VAL A 75 2.95 7.75 -7.20
CA VAL A 75 4.05 8.28 -6.39
C VAL A 75 4.34 9.73 -6.78
N ARG A 76 4.60 10.59 -5.80
CA ARG A 76 4.98 11.99 -5.97
C ARG A 76 6.14 12.35 -5.05
N LYS A 77 6.98 13.31 -5.45
CA LYS A 77 7.99 13.92 -4.58
C LYS A 77 7.47 15.25 -4.04
#